data_AF-A0A1D3RLI8-F1
#
_entry.id   AF-A0A1D3RLI8-F1
#
_cell.length_a   1.000
_cell.length_b   1.000
_cell.length_c   1.000
_cell.angle_alpha   90.00
_cell.angle_beta   90.00
_cell.angle_gamma   90.00
#
_symmetry.space_group_name_H-M   'P 1'
#
loop_
_entity.id
_entity.type
_entity.pdbx_description
1 polymer ?
#
loop_
_entity_poly.entity_id
_entity_poly.type
_entity_poly.pdbx_seq_one_letter_code
_entity_poly.pdbx_strand_id
1 'polypeptide(L)' 'MCTMELVDFSKTISLPLYGLKDGGYKYIVNDKFSGVFNISDSVVETPQPDDNDVLVE' A
#
# COMPACT_ATOMS: atom_id res chain seq x y z
N MET A 1 14.66 6.34 -42.91
CA MET A 1 14.88 5.45 -41.76
C MET A 1 14.04 5.99 -40.61
N CYS A 2 13.05 5.23 -40.14
CA CYS A 2 12.33 5.57 -38.92
C CYS A 2 13.06 4.90 -37.76
N THR A 3 13.70 5.67 -36.89
CA THR A 3 14.25 5.19 -35.63
C THR A 3 13.09 5.03 -34.66
N MET A 4 12.68 3.79 -34.39
CA MET A 4 11.81 3.49 -33.25
C MET A 4 12.65 3.64 -31.98
N GLU A 5 12.53 4.79 -31.33
CA GLU A 5 13.18 5.06 -30.05
C GLU A 5 12.44 4.26 -28.97
N LEU A 6 13.18 3.42 -28.23
CA LEU A 6 12.64 2.66 -27.11
C LEU A 6 12.50 3.64 -25.94
N VAL A 7 11.29 4.14 -25.72
CA VAL A 7 10.98 5.03 -24.59
C VAL A 7 10.86 4.20 -23.32
N ASP A 8 11.55 4.63 -22.26
CA ASP A 8 11.41 4.02 -20.94
C ASP A 8 9.96 4.11 -20.47
N PHE A 9 9.41 2.97 -20.07
CA PHE A 9 8.05 2.85 -19.58
C PHE A 9 8.06 2.43 -18.11
N SER A 10 7.27 3.14 -17.30
CA SER A 10 7.01 2.80 -15.90
C SER A 10 5.50 2.72 -15.66
N LYS A 11 5.07 1.74 -14.85
CA LYS A 11 3.68 1.55 -14.46
C LYS A 11 3.59 1.15 -13.00
N THR A 12 2.75 1.85 -12.26
CA THR A 12 2.40 1.50 -10.88
C THR A 12 1.21 0.54 -10.87
N ILE A 13 1.28 -0.49 -10.03
CA ILE A 13 0.19 -1.45 -9.80
C ILE A 13 -0.21 -1.33 -8.33
N SER A 14 -1.45 -0.96 -8.06
CA SER A 14 -1.98 -0.93 -6.70
C SER A 14 -2.22 -2.36 -6.22
N LEU A 15 -1.60 -2.73 -5.10
CA LEU A 15 -1.80 -4.03 -4.48
C LEU A 15 -2.78 -3.87 -3.32
N PRO A 16 -4.02 -4.40 -3.41
CA PRO A 16 -4.94 -4.39 -2.29
C PRO A 16 -4.44 -5.35 -1.19
N LEU A 17 -4.18 -4.83 0.01
CA LEU A 17 -3.58 -5.59 1.12
C LEU A 17 -4.60 -6.13 2.14
N TYR A 18 -5.90 -6.09 1.82
CA TYR A 18 -6.96 -6.46 2.76
C TYR A 18 -6.88 -7.93 3.19
N GLY A 19 -7.03 -8.18 4.51
CA GLY A 19 -7.07 -9.53 5.07
C GLY A 19 -5.71 -10.25 5.13
N LEU A 20 -4.63 -9.57 4.77
CA LEU A 20 -3.28 -10.05 5.00
C LEU A 20 -2.90 -9.80 6.47
N LYS A 21 -2.22 -10.77 7.07
CA LYS A 21 -1.73 -10.67 8.44
C LYS A 21 -0.44 -9.86 8.48
N ASP A 22 -0.04 -9.44 9.66
CA ASP A 22 1.32 -9.01 9.92
C ASP A 22 2.35 -10.01 9.41
N GLY A 23 3.38 -9.49 8.75
CA GLY A 23 4.53 -10.28 8.35
C GLY A 23 5.19 -9.83 7.07
N GLY A 24 6.22 -10.60 6.70
CA GLY A 24 6.96 -10.39 5.46
C GLY A 24 6.32 -11.13 4.29
N TYR A 25 6.13 -10.39 3.19
CA TYR A 25 5.56 -10.88 1.95
C TYR A 25 6.56 -10.72 0.80
N LYS A 26 6.57 -11.70 -0.11
CA LYS A 26 7.33 -11.66 -1.36
C LYS A 26 6.36 -11.46 -2.52
N TYR A 27 6.63 -10.50 -3.39
CA TYR A 27 5.92 -10.35 -4.66
C TYR A 27 6.78 -10.82 -5.83
N ILE A 28 6.12 -11.30 -6.88
CA ILE A 28 6.72 -11.69 -8.16
C ILE A 28 5.81 -11.13 -9.27
N VAL A 29 6.38 -10.35 -10.18
CA VAL A 29 5.69 -9.75 -11.33
C VAL A 29 6.33 -10.30 -12.61
N ASN A 30 5.50 -10.94 -13.44
CA ASN A 30 5.89 -11.52 -14.73
C ASN A 30 7.15 -12.41 -14.65
N ASP A 31 7.30 -13.16 -13.55
CA ASP A 31 8.43 -14.06 -13.28
C ASP A 31 9.83 -13.42 -13.33
N LYS A 32 9.90 -12.08 -13.41
CA LYS A 32 11.15 -11.34 -13.65
C LYS A 32 11.47 -10.34 -12.54
N PHE A 33 10.46 -9.67 -12.01
CA PHE A 33 10.64 -8.69 -10.95
C PHE A 33 10.14 -9.27 -9.65
N SER A 34 10.97 -9.21 -8.61
CA SER A 34 10.56 -9.66 -7.28
C SER A 34 11.14 -8.76 -6.21
N GLY A 35 10.43 -8.67 -5.09
CA GLY A 35 10.89 -7.96 -3.92
C GLY A 35 10.15 -8.44 -2.68
N VAL A 36 10.52 -7.88 -1.54
CA VAL A 36 9.88 -8.16 -0.26
C VAL A 36 9.33 -6.88 0.34
N PHE A 37 8.19 -6.99 1.02
CA PHE A 37 7.60 -5.91 1.81
C PHE A 37 7.05 -6.49 3.11
N ASN A 38 7.04 -5.69 4.16
CA ASN A 38 6.46 -6.08 5.44
C ASN A 38 5.12 -5.36 5.60
N ILE A 39 4.11 -6.10 6.04
CA ILE A 39 2.88 -5.55 6.56
C ILE A 39 3.02 -5.55 8.08
N SER A 40 2.79 -4.39 8.67
CA SER A 40 2.63 -4.20 10.10
C SER A 40 1.26 -3.59 10.33
N ASP A 41 0.49 -4.18 11.23
CA ASP A 41 -0.78 -3.73 11.73
C ASP A 41 -0.50 -2.53 12.62
N SER A 42 -0.23 -1.40 11.98
CA SER A 42 -0.30 -0.12 12.63
C SER A 42 -1.78 0.11 12.90
N VAL A 43 -2.22 -0.22 14.12
CA VAL A 43 -3.46 0.31 14.67
C VAL A 43 -3.34 1.82 14.53
N VAL A 44 -3.99 2.38 13.52
CA VAL A 44 -4.23 3.81 13.46
C VAL A 44 -5.18 4.02 14.63
N GLU A 45 -4.64 4.42 15.79
CA GLU A 45 -5.45 5.01 16.86
C GLU A 45 -6.13 6.22 16.23
N THR A 46 -7.33 6.02 15.70
CA THR A 46 -8.23 7.12 15.38
C THR A 46 -8.38 7.90 16.67
N PRO A 47 -8.15 9.22 16.69
CA PRO A 47 -8.39 10.03 17.88
C PRO A 47 -9.79 9.69 18.40
N GLN A 48 -9.88 9.13 19.61
CA GLN A 48 -11.18 8.97 20.25
C GLN A 48 -11.74 10.37 20.44
N PRO A 49 -12.97 10.67 20.00
CA PRO A 49 -13.61 11.93 20.38
C PRO A 49 -13.68 11.95 21.91
N ASP A 50 -13.07 12.94 22.53
CA ASP A 50 -13.19 13.17 23.97
C ASP A 50 -14.68 13.30 24.30
N ASP A 51 -15.19 12.46 25.22
CA ASP A 51 -16.56 12.45 25.77
C ASP A 51 -16.88 13.71 26.61
N ASN A 52 -16.45 14.90 26.17
CA ASN A 52 -16.59 16.16 26.91
C ASN A 52 -17.36 17.26 26.16
N ASP A 53 -18.15 16.92 25.15
CA ASP A 53 -19.22 17.81 24.64
C ASP A 53 -20.59 17.31 25.14
N VAL A 54 -20.79 17.34 26.46
CA VAL A 54 -22.15 17.44 27.01
C VAL A 54 -22.58 18.88 26.80
N LEU A 55 -23.42 19.09 25.78
CA LEU A 55 -24.29 20.27 25.68
C LEU A 55 -25.11 20.35 26.98
N VAL A 56 -24.79 21.33 27.81
CA VAL A 56 -25.67 21.74 28.90
C VAL A 56 -26.79 22.55 28.24
N GLU A 57 -27.97 21.96 28.11
CA GLU A 57 -29.22 22.70 27.82
C GLU A 57 -29.61 23.60 29.00
#